data_AF-A0A0A1FJL4-F1
#
_entry.id   AF-A0A0A1FJL4-F1
#
_cell.length_a   1.000
_cell.length_b   1.000
_cell.length_c   1.000
_cell.angle_alpha   90.00
_cell.angle_beta   90.00
_cell.angle_gamma   90.00
#
_symmetry.space_group_name_H-M   'P 1'
#
loop_
_entity.id
_entity.type
_entity.pdbx_description
1 polymer ?
#
loop_
_entity_poly.entity_id
_entity_poly.type
_entity_poly.pdbx_seq_one_letter_code
_entity_poly.pdbx_strand_id
1 'polypeptide(L)' 'MVDDLVSCPLFYDEARTKPHGINRIIEGIEGYTDNGRKMVVNGCHSECGCVVISQSPGMTIA' A
#
# COMPACT_ATOMS: atom_id res chain seq x y z
N MET A 1 -1.79 -6.66 -3.41
CA MET A 1 -1.95 -6.28 -4.83
C MET A 1 -2.63 -4.91 -4.90
N VAL A 2 -2.44 -4.16 -6.00
CA VAL A 2 -3.16 -2.88 -6.21
C VAL A 2 -4.67 -3.15 -6.15
N ASP A 3 -5.42 -2.25 -5.51
CA ASP A 3 -6.84 -2.32 -5.13
C ASP A 3 -7.18 -3.17 -3.90
N ASP A 4 -6.21 -3.86 -3.28
CA ASP A 4 -6.47 -4.50 -1.98
C ASP A 4 -6.69 -3.43 -0.90
N LEU A 5 -7.49 -3.79 0.11
CA LEU A 5 -7.80 -2.92 1.24
C LEU A 5 -6.73 -3.06 2.33
N VAL A 6 -6.27 -1.93 2.83
CA VAL A 6 -5.38 -1.83 3.99
C VAL A 6 -6.05 -1.02 5.09
N SER A 7 -5.99 -1.53 6.32
CA SER A 7 -6.40 -0.79 7.51
C SER A 7 -5.19 0.00 8.01
N CYS A 8 -5.20 1.32 7.88
CA CYS A 8 -4.17 2.12 8.55
C CYS A 8 -4.47 2.19 10.06
N PRO A 9 -3.44 2.22 10.91
CA PRO A 9 -3.60 2.21 12.36
C PRO A 9 -4.17 3.52 12.93
N LEU A 10 -3.99 4.62 12.20
CA LEU A 10 -4.59 5.91 12.53
C LEU A 10 -5.93 6.02 11.81
N PHE A 11 -6.97 6.55 12.47
CA PHE A 11 -8.25 6.83 11.81
C PHE A 11 -8.27 8.23 11.17
N TYR A 12 -7.48 9.13 11.72
CA TYR A 12 -7.22 10.48 11.24
C TYR A 12 -5.72 10.75 11.32
N ASP A 13 -5.16 11.53 10.39
CA ASP A 13 -3.81 12.08 10.53
C ASP A 13 -3.68 12.96 11.79
N GLU A 14 -2.45 13.34 12.15
CA GLU A 14 -2.19 14.19 13.33
C GLU A 14 -2.96 15.52 13.28
N ALA A 15 -3.12 16.08 12.09
CA ALA A 15 -3.88 17.31 11.85
C ALA A 15 -5.42 17.10 11.81
N ARG A 16 -5.90 15.86 11.88
CA ARG A 16 -7.29 15.45 11.68
C ARG A 16 -7.94 15.93 10.36
N THR A 17 -7.12 16.16 9.36
CA THR A 17 -7.50 16.64 8.03
C THR A 17 -7.80 15.52 7.05
N LYS A 18 -7.17 14.35 7.22
CA LYS A 18 -7.33 13.23 6.28
C LYS A 18 -7.77 11.95 7.01
N PRO A 19 -8.79 11.24 6.50
CA PRO A 19 -9.15 9.93 7.03
C PRO A 19 -8.13 8.86 6.62
N HIS A 20 -7.73 8.03 7.58
CA HIS A 20 -6.73 6.97 7.37
C HIS A 20 -7.31 5.55 7.47
N GLY A 21 -8.53 5.34 7.99
CA GLY A 21 -9.18 4.04 8.25
C GLY A 21 -8.89 2.88 7.28
N ILE A 22 -9.87 2.51 6.44
CA ILE A 22 -9.69 1.44 5.43
C ILE A 22 -9.53 2.11 4.06
N ASN A 23 -8.40 1.88 3.39
CA ASN A 23 -8.06 2.49 2.11
C ASN A 23 -7.63 1.45 1.09
N ARG A 24 -7.82 1.75 -0.20
CA ARG A 24 -7.21 0.95 -1.27
C ARG A 24 -5.73 1.27 -1.41
N ILE A 25 -4.95 0.27 -1.80
CA ILE A 25 -3.58 0.43 -2.26
C ILE A 25 -3.63 0.83 -3.74
N ILE A 26 -3.05 1.98 -4.10
CA ILE A 26 -3.19 2.56 -5.45
C ILE A 26 -1.91 2.48 -6.27
N GLU A 27 -0.82 2.07 -5.64
CA GLU A 27 0.48 1.95 -6.28
C GLU A 27 1.00 0.52 -6.19
N GLY A 28 1.65 0.08 -7.26
CA GLY A 28 2.35 -1.20 -7.32
C GLY A 28 3.61 -1.04 -8.17
N ILE A 29 4.53 -1.99 -8.04
CA ILE A 29 5.77 -1.98 -8.79
C ILE A 29 5.55 -2.29 -10.28
N GLU A 30 6.32 -1.65 -11.15
CA GLU A 30 6.31 -1.94 -12.58
C GLU A 30 6.93 -3.31 -12.87
N GLY A 31 6.45 -3.98 -13.94
CA GLY A 31 7.01 -5.24 -14.41
C GLY A 31 6.57 -6.51 -13.64
N TYR A 32 5.98 -6.37 -12.46
CA TYR A 32 5.47 -7.50 -11.67
C TYR A 32 3.96 -7.42 -11.52
N THR A 33 3.25 -8.42 -12.05
CA THR A 33 1.80 -8.52 -11.95
C THR A 33 1.38 -9.93 -11.58
N ASP A 34 0.26 -10.04 -10.87
CA ASP A 34 -0.44 -11.29 -10.60
C ASP A 34 -1.92 -11.07 -10.94
N ASN A 35 -2.50 -11.98 -11.74
CA ASN A 35 -3.89 -11.86 -12.21
C ASN A 35 -4.23 -10.48 -12.82
N GLY A 36 -3.28 -9.88 -13.54
CA GLY A 36 -3.44 -8.56 -14.19
C GLY A 36 -3.35 -7.36 -13.24
N ARG A 37 -3.09 -7.58 -11.94
CA ARG A 37 -2.93 -6.53 -10.93
C ARG A 37 -1.46 -6.37 -10.59
N LYS A 38 -0.99 -5.13 -10.44
CA LYS A 38 0.39 -4.86 -10.04
C LYS A 38 0.66 -5.37 -8.63
N MET A 39 1.86 -5.94 -8.45
CA MET A 39 2.32 -6.38 -7.14
C MET A 39 2.57 -5.17 -6.24
N VAL A 40 2.19 -5.28 -4.98
CA VAL A 40 2.40 -4.22 -3.96
C VAL A 40 3.63 -4.58 -3.15
N VAL A 41 4.48 -3.59 -2.92
CA VAL A 41 5.79 -3.78 -2.29
C VAL A 41 6.00 -2.69 -1.24
N ASN A 42 7.08 -2.81 -0.48
CA ASN A 42 7.42 -1.82 0.54
C ASN A 42 7.56 -0.42 -0.09
N GLY A 43 6.87 0.57 0.47
CA GLY A 43 6.89 1.95 -0.01
C GLY A 43 5.76 2.32 -0.97
N CYS A 44 4.96 1.37 -1.47
CA CYS A 44 3.78 1.68 -2.30
C CYS A 44 2.74 2.48 -1.52
N HIS A 45 2.07 3.42 -2.17
CA HIS A 45 1.06 4.28 -1.55
C HIS A 45 -0.36 3.70 -1.56
N SER A 46 -1.12 4.10 -0.54
CA SER A 46 -2.57 3.94 -0.44
C SER A 46 -3.30 5.26 -0.71
N GLU A 47 -4.63 5.23 -0.87
CA GLU A 47 -5.45 6.43 -1.11
C GLU A 47 -5.29 7.51 -0.02
N CYS A 48 -5.05 7.11 1.23
CA CYS A 48 -4.76 8.04 2.32
C CYS A 48 -3.34 8.63 2.26
N GLY A 49 -2.48 8.19 1.35
CA GLY A 49 -1.11 8.65 1.19
C GLY A 49 -0.12 7.97 2.15
N CYS A 50 -0.58 7.06 3.01
CA CYS A 50 0.32 6.18 3.75
C CYS A 50 1.04 5.22 2.81
N VAL A 51 2.25 4.86 3.19
CA VAL A 51 3.06 3.83 2.54
C VAL A 51 2.81 2.45 3.15
N VAL A 52 2.80 1.42 2.30
CA VAL A 52 2.76 0.03 2.71
C VAL A 52 4.12 -0.36 3.28
N ILE A 53 4.10 -0.94 4.48
CA ILE A 53 5.28 -1.54 5.12
C ILE A 53 5.18 -3.05 4.91
N SER A 54 6.11 -3.63 4.17
CA SER A 54 6.15 -5.08 3.94
C SER A 54 7.58 -5.59 4.02
N GLN A 55 7.77 -6.75 4.63
CA GLN A 55 9.06 -7.44 4.66
C GLN A 55 8.84 -8.93 4.42
N SER A 56 9.69 -9.52 3.58
CA SER A 56 9.76 -10.96 3.40
C SER A 56 11.24 -11.38 3.35
N PRO A 57 11.71 -12.22 4.28
CA PRO A 57 13.07 -12.73 4.24
C PRO A 57 13.37 -13.40 2.90
N GLY A 58 14.51 -13.06 2.29
CA GLY A 58 14.98 -13.68 1.06
C GLY A 58 14.32 -13.19 -0.24
N MET A 59 13.42 -12.20 -0.18
CA MET A 59 12.80 -11.62 -1.37
C MET A 59 13.31 -10.18 -1.59
N THR A 60 14.08 -9.98 -2.65
CA THR A 60 14.48 -8.66 -3.16
C THR A 60 13.90 -8.50 -4.55
N ILE A 61 13.36 -7.32 -4.84
CA ILE A 61 12.84 -7.00 -6.17
C ILE A 61 13.93 -6.26 -6.92
N ALA A 62 14.27 -6.77 -8.10
CA ALA A 62 15.37 -6.31 -8.94
C ALA A 62 14.97 -5.14 -9.83
#